data_AF-A0A1J5NWC4-F1
#
_entry.id   AF-A0A1J5NWC4-F1
#
_cell.length_a   1.000
_cell.length_b   1.000
_cell.length_c   1.000
_cell.angle_alpha   90.00
_cell.angle_beta   90.00
_cell.angle_gamma   90.00
#
_symmetry.space_group_name_H-M   'P 1'
#
loop_
_entity.id
_entity.type
_entity.pdbx_description
1 polymer ?
#
loop_
_entity_poly.entity_id
_entity_poly.type
_entity_poly.pdbx_seq_one_letter_code
_entity_poly.pdbx_strand_id
1 'polypeptide(L)'
;MRVPQPYNFCDGVLLMELVTDAQGDAAPRLNDVAFTPEQARSHHATLIAEVVRMLCAGVVHGDLSEFNILLGHADGVDFPVIIDLPQAVDAAGNNHAQRMLLRDVANLRDFFGQFAPELLATHYGPEIWSLYQAGLLGNDTPLTGRYTHSPAHVDMQAILREIDDARAEDAARRLRMATSA
;
A
#
# COMPACT_ATOMS: atom_id res chain seq x y z
N MET A 1 -5.43 11.44 -2.09
CA MET A 1 -5.28 10.00 -2.27
C MET A 1 -6.58 9.45 -2.81
N ARG A 2 -6.56 8.50 -3.76
CA ARG A 2 -7.79 7.93 -4.34
C ARG A 2 -8.28 6.73 -3.54
N VAL A 3 -9.34 6.98 -2.77
CA VAL A 3 -10.15 6.00 -2.06
C VAL A 3 -11.62 6.23 -2.40
N PRO A 4 -12.51 5.25 -2.18
CA PRO A 4 -13.94 5.46 -2.39
C PRO A 4 -14.44 6.57 -1.47
N GLN A 5 -15.25 7.50 -2.00
CA GLN A 5 -15.80 8.58 -1.20
C GLN A 5 -16.82 8.04 -0.17
N PRO A 6 -16.66 8.30 1.14
CA PRO A 6 -17.67 7.94 2.12
C PRO A 6 -18.89 8.87 2.02
N TYR A 7 -20.09 8.30 2.11
CA TYR A 7 -21.35 9.05 2.08
C TYR A 7 -22.06 9.11 3.43
N ASN A 8 -22.09 7.99 4.17
CA ASN A 8 -22.78 7.93 5.45
C ASN A 8 -22.20 6.83 6.34
N PHE A 9 -22.30 7.00 7.66
CA PHE A 9 -21.97 5.97 8.63
C PHE A 9 -23.10 5.87 9.67
N CYS A 10 -23.75 4.71 9.74
CA CYS A 10 -24.88 4.48 10.63
C CYS A 10 -24.86 3.05 11.15
N ASP A 11 -25.00 2.86 12.47
CA ASP A 11 -25.07 1.54 13.14
C ASP A 11 -23.98 0.54 12.72
N GLY A 12 -22.74 1.03 12.56
CA GLY A 12 -21.60 0.20 12.14
C GLY A 12 -21.50 -0.08 10.64
N VAL A 13 -22.44 0.45 9.84
CA VAL A 13 -22.43 0.34 8.37
C VAL A 13 -21.88 1.62 7.76
N LEU A 14 -20.83 1.49 6.96
CA LEU A 14 -20.23 2.58 6.17
C LEU A 14 -20.71 2.48 4.72
N LEU A 15 -21.43 3.49 4.26
CA LEU A 15 -21.83 3.65 2.86
C LEU A 15 -20.76 4.47 2.12
N MET A 16 -20.30 3.96 0.99
CA MET A 16 -19.24 4.59 0.18
C MET A 16 -19.58 4.56 -1.31
N GLU A 17 -18.82 5.32 -2.09
CA GLU A 17 -18.77 5.30 -3.55
C GLU A 17 -18.58 3.87 -4.08
N LEU A 18 -19.41 3.49 -5.05
CA LEU A 18 -19.15 2.30 -5.85
C LEU A 18 -18.09 2.64 -6.89
N VAL A 19 -16.92 2.01 -6.79
CA VAL A 19 -15.89 2.10 -7.82
C VAL A 19 -16.28 1.18 -8.97
N THR A 20 -16.37 1.72 -10.18
CA THR A 20 -16.83 0.98 -11.35
C THR A 20 -15.72 0.78 -12.39
N ASP A 21 -15.84 -0.27 -13.19
CA ASP A 21 -15.05 -0.49 -14.40
C ASP A 21 -15.61 0.27 -15.61
N ALA A 22 -15.04 0.01 -16.80
CA ALA A 22 -15.43 0.66 -18.05
C ALA A 22 -16.87 0.32 -18.50
N GLN A 23 -17.44 -0.77 -18.00
CA GLN A 23 -18.79 -1.23 -18.31
C GLN A 23 -19.82 -0.70 -17.30
N GLY A 24 -19.37 -0.05 -16.22
CA GLY A 24 -20.21 0.42 -15.12
C GLY A 24 -20.48 -0.65 -14.08
N ASP A 25 -19.84 -1.82 -14.18
CA ASP A 25 -19.92 -2.89 -13.19
C ASP A 25 -18.91 -2.63 -12.06
N ALA A 26 -19.01 -3.37 -10.96
CA ALA A 26 -18.08 -3.23 -9.84
C ALA A 26 -16.63 -3.48 -10.30
N ALA A 27 -15.75 -2.52 -10.00
CA ALA A 27 -14.34 -2.59 -10.42
C ALA A 27 -13.66 -3.88 -9.91
N PRO A 28 -12.89 -4.57 -10.76
CA PRO A 28 -12.15 -5.76 -10.34
C PRO A 28 -11.00 -5.38 -9.40
N ARG A 29 -10.54 -6.34 -8.58
CA ARG A 29 -9.29 -6.19 -7.82
C ARG A 29 -8.10 -6.31 -8.76
N LEU A 30 -6.96 -5.71 -8.42
CA LEU A 30 -5.75 -5.86 -9.24
C LEU A 30 -5.34 -7.32 -9.44
N ASN A 31 -5.51 -8.17 -8.42
CA ASN A 31 -5.22 -9.60 -8.50
C ASN A 31 -5.97 -10.32 -9.64
N ASP A 32 -7.13 -9.80 -10.04
CA ASP A 32 -8.00 -10.42 -11.03
C ASP A 32 -7.73 -9.87 -12.45
N VAL A 33 -6.71 -9.02 -12.61
CA VAL A 33 -6.37 -8.32 -13.85
C VAL A 33 -4.93 -8.64 -14.27
N ALA A 34 -4.74 -8.89 -15.56
CA ALA A 34 -3.41 -9.01 -16.17
C ALA A 34 -2.99 -7.67 -16.80
N PHE A 35 -1.74 -7.29 -16.60
CA PHE A 35 -1.21 -6.01 -17.09
C PHE A 35 -0.17 -6.20 -18.20
N THR A 36 -0.15 -5.27 -19.15
CA THR A 36 1.05 -5.07 -19.97
C THR A 36 2.18 -4.48 -19.13
N PRO A 37 3.45 -4.62 -19.54
CA PRO A 37 4.56 -3.99 -18.82
C PRO A 37 4.39 -2.47 -18.68
N GLU A 38 3.81 -1.78 -19.68
CA GLU A 38 3.56 -0.34 -19.65
C GLU A 38 2.51 0.03 -18.60
N GLN A 39 1.40 -0.71 -18.55
CA GLN A 39 0.35 -0.52 -17.55
C GLN A 39 0.88 -0.80 -16.15
N ALA A 40 1.63 -1.89 -15.97
CA ALA A 40 2.22 -2.25 -14.69
C ALA A 40 3.13 -1.13 -14.14
N ARG A 41 4.00 -0.55 -14.97
CA ARG A 41 4.84 0.59 -14.58
C ARG A 41 4.01 1.82 -14.20
N SER A 42 2.98 2.13 -14.98
CA SER A 42 2.12 3.30 -14.76
C SER A 42 1.32 3.19 -13.46
N HIS A 43 0.67 2.04 -13.23
CA HIS A 43 -0.08 1.79 -12.00
C HIS A 43 0.82 1.67 -10.78
N HIS A 44 1.98 1.01 -10.89
CA HIS A 44 2.97 0.96 -9.82
C HIS A 44 3.42 2.37 -9.42
N ALA A 45 3.82 3.21 -10.39
CA ALA A 45 4.22 4.59 -10.11
C ALA A 45 3.08 5.40 -9.43
N THR A 46 1.85 5.25 -9.91
CA THR A 46 0.68 5.88 -9.31
C THR A 46 0.48 5.45 -7.85
N LEU A 47 0.57 4.15 -7.57
CA LEU A 47 0.41 3.60 -6.23
C LEU A 47 1.55 3.98 -5.28
N ILE A 48 2.80 4.06 -5.76
CA ILE A 48 3.90 4.62 -4.97
C ILE A 48 3.61 6.07 -4.57
N ALA A 49 3.08 6.89 -5.47
CA ALA A 49 2.67 8.26 -5.15
C ALA A 49 1.47 8.32 -4.18
N GLU A 50 0.57 7.34 -4.22
CA GLU A 50 -0.49 7.19 -3.20
C GLU A 50 0.10 6.83 -1.83
N VAL A 51 1.04 5.88 -1.76
CA VAL A 51 1.75 5.53 -0.51
C VAL A 51 2.44 6.75 0.10
N VAL A 52 3.13 7.56 -0.71
CA VAL A 52 3.75 8.81 -0.24
C VAL A 52 2.70 9.76 0.33
N ARG A 53 1.58 9.97 -0.38
CA ARG A 53 0.49 10.84 0.09
C ARG A 53 -0.14 10.35 1.40
N MET A 54 -0.30 9.04 1.57
CA MET A 54 -0.76 8.44 2.83
C MET A 54 0.23 8.74 3.95
N LEU A 55 1.53 8.48 3.73
CA LEU A 55 2.56 8.69 4.73
C LEU A 55 2.70 10.16 5.12
N CYS A 56 2.66 11.08 4.14
CA CYS A 56 2.64 12.53 4.40
C CYS A 56 1.38 12.99 5.16
N ALA A 57 0.26 12.26 5.04
CA ALA A 57 -0.93 12.47 5.87
C ALA A 57 -0.84 11.82 7.26
N GLY A 58 0.30 11.20 7.60
CA GLY A 58 0.55 10.55 8.89
C GLY A 58 0.03 9.12 8.97
N VAL A 59 -0.27 8.48 7.84
CA VAL A 59 -0.96 7.19 7.79
C VAL A 59 -0.15 6.16 6.99
N VAL A 60 0.01 4.96 7.54
CA VAL A 60 0.48 3.78 6.80
C VAL A 60 -0.71 2.84 6.60
N HIS A 61 -0.90 2.30 5.41
CA HIS A 61 -2.03 1.41 5.13
C HIS A 61 -1.99 0.14 5.99
N GLY A 62 -0.81 -0.49 6.10
CA GLY A 62 -0.61 -1.61 7.00
C GLY A 62 -1.20 -2.93 6.54
N ASP A 63 -1.68 -3.03 5.30
CA ASP A 63 -2.08 -4.27 4.63
C ASP A 63 -2.23 -4.05 3.10
N LEU A 64 -1.41 -3.17 2.52
CA LEU A 64 -1.56 -2.82 1.11
C LEU A 64 -1.05 -3.98 0.24
N SER A 65 -1.91 -4.47 -0.64
CA SER A 65 -1.64 -5.56 -1.58
C SER A 65 -2.57 -5.45 -2.79
N GLU A 66 -2.33 -6.26 -3.81
CA GLU A 66 -3.17 -6.42 -5.00
C GLU A 66 -4.63 -6.78 -4.69
N PHE A 67 -4.89 -7.33 -3.50
CA PHE A 67 -6.24 -7.65 -3.04
C PHE A 67 -6.99 -6.43 -2.49
N ASN A 68 -6.27 -5.42 -1.98
CA ASN A 68 -6.83 -4.21 -1.37
C ASN A 68 -6.78 -3.01 -2.31
N ILE A 69 -6.72 -3.26 -3.62
CA ILE A 69 -6.72 -2.24 -4.66
C ILE A 69 -7.69 -2.66 -5.76
N LEU A 70 -8.62 -1.77 -6.09
CA LEU A 70 -9.53 -1.90 -7.22
C LEU A 70 -8.98 -1.18 -8.44
N LEU A 71 -9.29 -1.67 -9.64
CA LEU A 71 -9.00 -0.99 -10.90
C LEU A 71 -10.27 -0.29 -11.40
N GLY A 72 -10.44 0.96 -10.97
CA GLY A 72 -11.56 1.78 -11.42
C GLY A 72 -11.32 2.33 -12.83
N HIS A 73 -12.39 2.79 -13.47
CA HIS A 73 -12.35 3.39 -14.80
C HIS A 73 -13.10 4.73 -14.81
N ALA A 74 -12.45 5.78 -15.33
CA ALA A 74 -13.04 7.10 -15.48
C ALA A 74 -12.31 7.85 -16.60
N ASP A 75 -13.06 8.71 -17.30
CA ASP A 75 -12.51 9.53 -18.39
C ASP A 75 -11.74 8.72 -19.46
N GLY A 76 -12.13 7.46 -19.68
CA GLY A 76 -11.51 6.56 -20.64
C GLY A 76 -10.19 5.92 -20.18
N VAL A 77 -9.84 6.04 -18.90
CA VAL A 77 -8.56 5.58 -18.34
C VAL A 77 -8.79 4.75 -17.07
N ASP A 78 -8.04 3.65 -16.95
CA ASP A 78 -8.01 2.83 -15.75
C ASP A 78 -7.12 3.47 -14.66
N PHE A 79 -7.56 3.43 -13.41
CA PHE A 79 -6.82 3.97 -12.28
C PHE A 79 -6.96 3.10 -11.03
N PRO A 80 -5.88 2.91 -10.25
CA PRO A 80 -5.94 2.15 -9.02
C PRO A 80 -6.66 2.94 -7.92
N VAL A 81 -7.51 2.26 -7.17
CA VAL A 81 -8.23 2.79 -6.00
C VAL A 81 -7.91 1.93 -4.79
N ILE A 82 -7.31 2.54 -3.77
CA ILE A 82 -6.99 1.84 -2.52
C ILE A 82 -8.28 1.66 -1.71
N ILE A 83 -8.47 0.48 -1.13
CA ILE A 83 -9.60 0.15 -0.26
C ILE A 83 -9.12 -0.45 1.06
N ASP A 84 -10.04 -0.71 1.99
CA ASP A 84 -9.76 -1.37 3.28
C ASP A 84 -8.79 -0.58 4.21
N LEU A 85 -9.14 0.69 4.45
CA LEU A 85 -8.44 1.57 5.40
C LEU A 85 -8.62 1.29 6.91
N PRO A 86 -9.56 0.46 7.43
CA PRO A 86 -9.63 0.18 8.87
C PRO A 86 -8.34 -0.37 9.48
N GLN A 87 -7.42 -0.94 8.67
CA GLN A 87 -6.12 -1.44 9.12
C GLN A 87 -5.03 -0.36 9.14
N ALA A 88 -5.35 0.86 8.71
CA ALA A 88 -4.39 1.93 8.63
C ALA A 88 -3.92 2.37 10.02
N VAL A 89 -2.61 2.60 10.15
CA VAL A 89 -1.97 2.94 11.42
C VAL A 89 -1.31 4.31 11.36
N ASP A 90 -1.18 4.95 12.53
CA ASP A 90 -0.43 6.19 12.70
C ASP A 90 1.06 5.96 12.41
N ALA A 91 1.60 6.69 11.43
CA ALA A 91 2.98 6.57 10.99
C ALA A 91 4.01 7.04 12.04
N ALA A 92 3.65 7.99 12.90
CA ALA A 92 4.52 8.55 13.93
C ALA A 92 4.31 7.85 15.28
N GLY A 93 3.08 7.45 15.58
CA GLY A 93 2.69 6.83 16.86
C GLY A 93 2.90 5.31 16.94
N ASN A 94 3.01 4.61 15.80
CA ASN A 94 3.15 3.16 15.77
C ASN A 94 4.62 2.74 15.52
N ASN A 95 5.21 2.01 16.48
CA ASN A 95 6.56 1.47 16.37
C ASN A 95 6.77 0.51 15.18
N HIS A 96 5.69 0.02 14.58
CA HIS A 96 5.70 -0.93 13.46
C HIS A 96 5.45 -0.26 12.11
N ALA A 97 5.13 1.05 12.08
CA ALA A 97 4.81 1.78 10.86
C ALA A 97 5.87 1.62 9.77
N GLN A 98 7.16 1.65 10.13
CA GLN A 98 8.27 1.45 9.19
C GLN A 98 8.13 0.12 8.44
N ARG A 99 8.00 -0.97 9.19
CA ARG A 99 7.96 -2.33 8.65
C ARG A 99 6.71 -2.53 7.80
N MET A 100 5.57 -2.04 8.29
CA MET A 100 4.31 -2.08 7.58
C MET A 100 4.41 -1.35 6.23
N LEU A 101 4.99 -0.14 6.19
CA LEU A 101 5.22 0.59 4.96
C LEU A 101 6.16 -0.17 4.02
N LEU A 102 7.28 -0.69 4.54
CA LEU A 102 8.24 -1.45 3.73
C LEU A 102 7.59 -2.68 3.11
N ARG A 103 6.72 -3.37 3.85
CA ARG A 103 5.94 -4.51 3.35
C ARG A 103 4.91 -4.08 2.31
N ASP A 104 4.14 -3.04 2.58
CA ASP A 104 3.14 -2.49 1.65
C ASP A 104 3.79 -2.16 0.30
N VAL A 105 4.93 -1.47 0.31
CA VAL A 105 5.69 -1.14 -0.91
C VAL A 105 6.31 -2.38 -1.56
N ALA A 106 6.77 -3.36 -0.78
CA ALA A 106 7.29 -4.62 -1.30
C ALA A 106 6.21 -5.44 -2.00
N ASN A 107 4.99 -5.51 -1.45
CA ASN A 107 3.86 -6.21 -2.06
C ASN A 107 3.54 -5.61 -3.43
N LEU A 108 3.48 -4.27 -3.54
CA LEU A 108 3.30 -3.59 -4.81
C LEU A 108 4.41 -3.92 -5.81
N ARG A 109 5.67 -3.84 -5.37
CA ARG A 109 6.84 -4.15 -6.19
C ARG A 109 6.78 -5.59 -6.71
N ASP A 110 6.48 -6.54 -5.84
CA ASP A 110 6.49 -7.96 -6.14
C ASP A 110 5.32 -8.34 -7.05
N PHE A 111 4.14 -7.76 -6.85
CA PHE A 111 2.99 -7.94 -7.74
C PHE A 111 3.27 -7.39 -9.14
N PHE A 112 3.62 -6.11 -9.27
CA PHE A 112 3.86 -5.50 -10.59
C PHE A 112 5.14 -6.01 -11.25
N GLY A 113 6.11 -6.49 -10.46
CA GLY A 113 7.34 -7.13 -10.93
C GLY A 113 7.11 -8.42 -11.71
N GLN A 114 5.95 -9.08 -11.54
CA GLN A 114 5.55 -10.21 -12.37
C GLN A 114 5.31 -9.81 -13.84
N PHE A 115 4.93 -8.56 -14.08
CA PHE A 115 4.64 -8.00 -15.41
C PHE A 115 5.77 -7.13 -15.95
N ALA A 116 6.53 -6.46 -15.06
CA ALA A 116 7.68 -5.61 -15.38
C ALA A 116 8.87 -5.93 -14.45
N PRO A 117 9.71 -6.92 -14.80
CA PRO A 117 10.74 -7.47 -13.91
C PRO A 117 11.75 -6.46 -13.37
N GLU A 118 12.02 -5.37 -14.09
CA GLU A 118 12.91 -4.30 -13.64
C GLU A 118 12.41 -3.58 -12.38
N LEU A 119 11.11 -3.64 -12.07
CA LEU A 119 10.56 -3.10 -10.82
C LEU A 119 11.11 -3.83 -9.59
N LEU A 120 11.46 -5.11 -9.72
CA LEU A 120 12.02 -5.91 -8.63
C LEU A 120 13.38 -5.38 -8.14
N ALA A 121 14.09 -4.62 -8.98
CA ALA A 121 15.35 -3.98 -8.60
C ALA A 121 15.17 -2.65 -7.85
N THR A 122 13.92 -2.19 -7.65
CA THR A 122 13.64 -0.93 -6.97
C THR A 122 13.51 -1.10 -5.46
N HIS A 123 13.88 -0.03 -4.74
CA HIS A 123 13.92 0.04 -3.28
C HIS A 123 13.16 1.27 -2.75
N TYR A 124 11.95 1.50 -3.28
CA TYR A 124 11.12 2.64 -2.88
C TYR A 124 10.77 2.65 -1.38
N GLY A 125 10.51 1.51 -0.75
CA GLY A 125 10.11 1.44 0.66
C GLY A 125 11.16 2.08 1.59
N PRO A 126 12.41 1.59 1.59
CA PRO A 126 13.50 2.20 2.35
C PRO A 126 13.79 3.67 1.98
N GLU A 127 13.73 4.02 0.70
CA GLU A 127 13.94 5.40 0.24
C GLU A 127 12.88 6.36 0.82
N ILE A 128 11.60 6.01 0.67
CA ILE A 128 10.46 6.80 1.18
C ILE A 128 10.58 6.97 2.70
N TRP A 129 10.82 5.88 3.44
CA TRP A 129 10.93 5.94 4.89
C TRP A 129 12.10 6.80 5.35
N SER A 130 13.26 6.68 4.69
CA SER A 130 14.43 7.49 5.01
C SER A 130 14.18 8.99 4.79
N LEU A 131 13.48 9.36 3.72
CA LEU A 131 13.10 10.75 3.45
C LEU A 131 12.08 11.25 4.49
N TYR A 132 11.13 10.41 4.88
CA TYR A 132 10.14 10.72 5.90
C TYR A 132 10.79 10.99 7.26
N GLN A 133 11.68 10.10 7.72
CA GLN A 133 12.41 10.27 8.98
C GLN A 133 13.31 11.52 8.99
N ALA A 134 13.88 11.88 7.83
CA ALA A 134 14.67 13.09 7.68
C ALA A 134 13.83 14.38 7.62
N GLY A 135 12.49 14.28 7.57
CA GLY A 135 11.60 15.44 7.38
C GLY A 135 11.69 16.05 5.98
N LEU A 136 12.16 15.28 4.99
CA LEU A 136 12.38 15.71 3.60
C LEU A 136 11.33 15.17 2.61
N LEU A 137 10.44 14.29 3.08
CA LEU A 137 9.37 13.73 2.26
C LEU A 137 8.19 14.71 2.16
N GLY A 138 7.82 15.06 0.93
CA GLY A 138 6.59 15.73 0.56
C GLY A 138 5.90 14.99 -0.58
N ASN A 139 4.67 15.39 -0.90
CA ASN A 139 3.84 14.73 -1.91
C ASN A 139 4.49 14.67 -3.31
N ASP A 140 5.31 15.68 -3.64
CA ASP A 140 5.98 15.81 -4.94
C ASP A 140 7.49 15.52 -4.87
N THR A 141 7.97 14.94 -3.75
CA THR A 141 9.39 14.60 -3.60
C THR A 141 9.77 13.56 -4.65
N PRO A 142 10.76 13.84 -5.53
CA PRO A 142 11.15 12.90 -6.56
C PRO A 142 11.83 11.68 -5.93
N LEU A 143 11.32 10.49 -6.26
CA LEU A 143 11.89 9.23 -5.83
C LEU A 143 12.72 8.62 -6.95
N THR A 144 13.84 8.01 -6.59
CA THR A 144 14.79 7.38 -7.52
C THR A 144 14.58 5.88 -7.64
N GLY A 145 13.87 5.27 -6.70
CA GLY A 145 13.74 3.82 -6.55
C GLY A 145 15.06 3.16 -6.13
N ARG A 146 16.05 3.93 -5.70
CA ARG A 146 17.38 3.44 -5.30
C ARG A 146 17.64 3.80 -3.85
N TYR A 147 18.10 2.83 -3.08
CA TYR A 147 18.45 3.03 -1.69
C TYR A 147 19.71 2.25 -1.33
N THR A 148 20.70 2.93 -0.76
CA THR A 148 21.89 2.29 -0.21
C THR A 148 21.71 2.20 1.30
N HIS A 149 21.55 0.99 1.82
CA HIS A 149 21.53 0.77 3.26
C HIS A 149 22.85 1.27 3.87
N SER A 150 22.76 2.24 4.79
CA SER A 150 23.88 2.56 5.66
C SER A 150 23.94 1.47 6.73
N PRO A 151 25.06 0.77 6.94
CA PRO A 151 25.20 -0.28 7.95
C PRO A 151 25.30 0.36 9.34
N ALA A 152 24.21 0.94 9.83
CA ALA A 152 24.12 1.41 11.20
C ALA A 152 23.41 0.35 12.05
N HIS A 153 24.14 -0.13 13.06
CA HIS A 153 23.75 -0.94 14.22
C HIS A 153 22.38 -1.64 14.15
N VAL A 154 22.39 -2.96 13.96
CA VAL A 154 21.20 -3.81 14.06
C VAL A 154 20.68 -3.76 15.51
N ASP A 155 19.48 -3.20 15.70
CA ASP A 155 18.78 -3.23 16.98
C ASP A 155 18.07 -4.59 17.13
N MET A 156 18.70 -5.50 17.86
CA MET A 156 18.18 -6.84 18.13
C MET A 156 16.85 -6.82 18.90
N GLN A 157 16.54 -5.78 19.68
CA GLN A 157 15.25 -5.68 20.34
C GLN A 157 14.14 -5.30 19.36
N ALA A 158 14.44 -4.47 18.36
CA ALA A 158 13.51 -4.17 17.28
C ALA A 158 13.17 -5.44 16.47
N ILE A 159 14.16 -6.30 16.21
CA ILE A 159 13.97 -7.59 15.50
C ILE A 159 13.16 -8.59 16.34
N LEU A 160 13.40 -8.68 17.65
CA LEU A 160 12.63 -9.62 18.48
C LEU A 160 11.15 -9.20 18.59
N ARG A 161 10.88 -7.89 18.72
CA ARG A 161 9.51 -7.37 18.64
C ARG A 161 8.89 -7.67 17.27
N GLU A 162 9.65 -7.47 16.20
CA GLU A 162 9.23 -7.77 14.82
C GLU A 162 8.74 -9.21 14.61
N ILE A 163 9.42 -10.20 15.20
CA ILE A 163 9.02 -11.61 15.09
C ILE A 163 7.68 -11.84 15.81
N ASP A 164 7.48 -11.25 16.97
CA ASP A 164 6.27 -11.44 17.76
C ASP A 164 5.07 -10.70 17.14
N ASP A 165 5.29 -9.52 16.54
CA ASP A 165 4.25 -8.78 15.82
C ASP A 165 3.81 -9.49 14.54
N ALA A 166 4.76 -10.02 13.75
CA ALA A 166 4.44 -10.78 12.54
C ALA A 166 3.59 -12.02 12.86
N ARG A 167 3.82 -12.64 14.03
CA ARG A 167 2.98 -13.75 14.53
C ARG A 167 1.59 -13.28 14.94
N ALA A 168 1.47 -12.11 15.57
CA ALA A 168 0.19 -11.53 15.95
C ALA A 168 -0.66 -11.10 14.73
N GLU A 169 -0.03 -10.50 13.71
CA GLU A 169 -0.67 -10.15 12.45
C GLU A 169 -1.14 -11.38 11.69
N ASP A 170 -0.30 -12.40 11.55
CA ASP A 170 -0.67 -13.64 10.84
C ASP A 170 -1.82 -14.36 11.59
N ALA A 171 -1.81 -14.32 12.92
CA ALA A 171 -2.92 -14.82 13.73
C ALA A 171 -4.21 -14.01 13.52
N ALA A 172 -4.14 -12.67 13.52
CA ALA A 172 -5.28 -11.80 13.26
C ALA A 172 -5.81 -11.95 11.82
N ARG A 173 -4.94 -12.19 10.85
CA ARG A 173 -5.29 -12.48 9.46
C ARG A 173 -6.04 -13.81 9.34
N ARG A 174 -5.52 -14.87 9.94
CA ARG A 174 -6.16 -16.20 9.95
C ARG A 174 -7.53 -16.18 10.65
N LEU A 175 -7.65 -15.45 11.75
CA LEU A 175 -8.93 -15.31 12.46
C LEU A 175 -9.98 -14.66 11.55
N ARG A 176 -9.61 -13.58 10.85
CA ARG A 176 -10.49 -12.86 9.93
C ARG A 176 -10.98 -13.75 8.77
N MET A 177 -10.07 -14.48 8.12
CA MET A 177 -10.40 -15.43 7.05
C MET A 177 -11.35 -16.55 7.51
N ALA A 178 -11.33 -16.92 8.80
CA ALA A 178 -12.22 -17.94 9.37
C ALA A 178 -13.62 -17.39 9.71
N THR A 179 -13.76 -16.09 9.95
CA THR A 179 -15.04 -15.42 10.24
C THR A 179 -15.79 -14.89 9.02
N SER A 180 -15.14 -14.81 7.85
CA SER A 180 -15.74 -14.35 6.59
C SER A 180 -16.25 -15.49 5.69
N ALA A 181 -16.30 -16.73 6.20
CA ALA A 181 -16.87 -17.92 5.58
C ALA A 181 -18.12 -18.38 6.33
#